data_AF-A0A6A6CTI9-F1
#
_entry.id   AF-A0A6A6CTI9-F1
#
_cell.length_a   1.000
_cell.length_b   1.000
_cell.length_c   1.000
_cell.angle_alpha   90.00
_cell.angle_beta   90.00
_cell.angle_gamma   90.00
#
_symmetry.space_group_name_H-M   'P 1'
#
loop_
_entity.id
_entity.type
_entity.pdbx_description
1 polymer ?
#
loop_
_entity_poly.entity_id
_entity_poly.type
_entity_poly.pdbx_seq_one_letter_code
_entity_poly.pdbx_strand_id
1 'polypeptide(L)'
;MNTADSHVQIHLAPLTTASTFTFADLGMTEPGDEARIAGSNPFPFLSWEGVLAYRRSILSSEVLKNCARSFGKGALLLRDVSSRSKFIKDLWTHHRTLNIVRSALGVDVDIIMPYEIGHTNIQLASPDMPLSNLQPEPQIQAVALTEEQKNYDPLSADSVIPWHYDSYPFVAIIMLSHTDSMIGGHTYIQTADGRPHKVDGPSIGSAVVLHGGRVRHLASRSFGSSERITAITSFRLSKPGVWDDSYISNVRPYDELPALYREWSLYRLKKMREEIELLEGRLVSDSQSFFDEDVTALCSQLADYSTRTARQMTRPSIRDEVVARFGHSKVASTIDAWRSIRGRADIQERTFGATESTAGDMPELKPYLLDWHHTKAAITLGIPQISVGGPFEWKEGEEYFFPDELGRQGLNELLLLWLDRYGLVAQM
;
A
#
# COMPACT_ATOMS: atom_id res chain seq x y z
N MET A 1 18.46 26.42 -21.53
CA MET A 1 17.76 25.80 -20.38
C MET A 1 16.29 25.77 -20.71
N ASN A 2 15.68 24.58 -20.70
CA ASN A 2 14.28 24.40 -21.07
C ASN A 2 13.39 25.00 -19.95
N THR A 3 12.34 25.76 -20.28
CA THR A 3 11.52 26.52 -19.31
C THR A 3 10.81 25.65 -18.27
N ALA A 4 10.62 24.36 -18.57
CA ALA A 4 10.11 23.36 -17.62
C ALA A 4 11.12 23.03 -16.50
N ASP A 5 12.41 23.05 -16.81
CA ASP A 5 13.49 22.66 -15.89
C ASP A 5 13.74 23.74 -14.82
N SER A 6 13.52 25.02 -15.16
CA SER A 6 13.59 26.12 -14.18
C SER A 6 12.40 26.15 -13.23
N HIS A 7 11.23 25.64 -13.64
CA HIS A 7 10.00 25.73 -12.84
C HIS A 7 9.95 24.67 -11.73
N VAL A 8 10.44 23.44 -11.95
CA VAL A 8 10.49 22.43 -10.87
C VAL A 8 11.59 22.78 -9.85
N GLN A 9 12.68 23.40 -10.28
CA GLN A 9 13.80 23.76 -9.40
C GLN A 9 13.41 24.72 -8.28
N ILE A 10 12.48 25.65 -8.53
CA ILE A 10 12.01 26.57 -7.49
C ILE A 10 11.10 25.88 -6.46
N HIS A 11 10.58 24.68 -6.76
CA HIS A 11 9.64 23.95 -5.91
C HIS A 11 10.29 22.85 -5.08
N LEU A 12 11.52 22.44 -5.42
CA LEU A 12 12.28 21.45 -4.67
C LEU A 12 13.27 22.14 -3.72
N ALA A 13 13.47 21.54 -2.55
CA ALA A 13 14.58 21.89 -1.69
C ALA A 13 15.92 21.49 -2.35
N PRO A 14 17.04 22.11 -1.96
CA PRO A 14 18.36 21.62 -2.34
C PRO A 14 18.54 20.15 -1.98
N LEU A 15 19.20 19.38 -2.84
CA LEU A 15 19.49 17.97 -2.57
C LEU A 15 20.34 17.86 -1.30
N THR A 16 19.86 17.07 -0.34
CA THR A 16 20.56 16.75 0.90
C THR A 16 20.63 15.23 1.05
N THR A 17 21.66 14.74 1.74
CA THR A 17 21.75 13.32 2.09
C THR A 17 20.76 13.02 3.20
N ALA A 18 19.80 12.14 2.93
CA ALA A 18 18.88 11.66 3.95
C ALA A 18 19.63 10.77 4.95
N SER A 19 19.36 10.95 6.24
CA SER A 19 19.75 9.97 7.25
C SER A 19 18.81 8.78 7.15
N THR A 20 19.37 7.58 6.99
CA THR A 20 18.59 6.35 6.75
C THR A 20 18.82 5.31 7.83
N PHE A 21 17.91 4.34 7.89
CA PHE A 21 18.04 3.13 8.71
C PHE A 21 17.74 1.91 7.85
N THR A 22 18.42 0.81 8.14
CA THR A 22 18.39 -0.44 7.38
C THR A 22 17.49 -1.48 8.02
N PHE A 23 17.20 -2.57 7.31
CA PHE A 23 16.54 -3.74 7.91
C PHE A 23 17.38 -4.31 9.07
N ALA A 24 18.71 -4.31 8.94
CA ALA A 24 19.62 -4.77 9.99
C ALA A 24 19.50 -3.93 11.27
N ASP A 25 19.33 -2.60 11.16
CA ASP A 25 19.10 -1.72 12.32
C ASP A 25 17.79 -2.05 13.07
N LEU A 26 16.82 -2.65 12.37
CA LEU A 26 15.55 -3.12 12.91
C LEU A 26 15.57 -4.60 13.35
N GLY A 27 16.74 -5.26 13.24
CA GLY A 27 16.93 -6.69 13.51
C GLY A 27 16.25 -7.61 12.48
N MET A 28 15.83 -7.08 11.33
CA MET A 28 15.13 -7.82 10.28
C MET A 28 16.11 -8.41 9.25
N THR A 29 15.67 -9.49 8.61
CA THR A 29 16.38 -10.05 7.45
C THR A 29 16.29 -9.09 6.26
N GLU A 30 17.43 -8.81 5.63
CA GLU A 30 17.47 -8.01 4.42
C GLU A 30 16.79 -8.75 3.25
N PRO A 31 15.99 -8.07 2.42
CA PRO A 31 15.36 -8.68 1.25
C PRO A 31 16.35 -8.96 0.10
N GLY A 32 17.62 -8.57 0.27
CA GLY A 32 18.72 -8.71 -0.68
C GLY A 32 19.59 -7.45 -0.69
N ASP A 33 20.74 -7.53 -1.39
CA ASP A 33 21.69 -6.42 -1.49
C ASP A 33 21.11 -5.17 -2.17
N GLU A 34 20.06 -5.36 -2.98
CA GLU A 34 19.45 -4.32 -3.80
C GLU A 34 18.39 -3.47 -3.08
N ALA A 35 18.09 -3.70 -1.79
CA ALA A 35 17.08 -2.92 -1.06
C ALA A 35 17.27 -2.92 0.47
N ARG A 36 18.50 -2.65 0.92
CA ARG A 36 18.89 -2.69 2.35
C ARG A 36 18.27 -1.60 3.23
N ILE A 37 17.90 -0.47 2.64
CA ILE A 37 17.32 0.65 3.37
C ILE A 37 15.85 0.35 3.69
N ALA A 38 15.52 0.34 4.98
CA ALA A 38 14.16 0.15 5.46
C ALA A 38 13.38 1.47 5.44
N GLY A 39 14.05 2.59 5.70
CA GLY A 39 13.47 3.93 5.58
C GLY A 39 14.44 5.04 5.92
N SER A 40 13.91 6.26 6.02
CA SER A 40 14.68 7.46 6.37
C SER A 40 14.09 8.25 7.53
N ASN A 41 14.95 8.99 8.21
CA ASN A 41 14.55 10.17 8.97
C ASN A 41 14.05 11.25 7.99
N PRO A 42 13.28 12.24 8.46
CA PRO A 42 12.86 13.37 7.65
C PRO A 42 14.02 14.10 6.98
N PHE A 43 13.85 14.43 5.70
CA PHE A 43 14.81 15.24 4.94
C PHE A 43 14.08 16.32 4.11
N PRO A 44 14.69 17.49 3.89
CA PRO A 44 14.10 18.54 3.06
C PRO A 44 13.77 18.04 1.64
N PHE A 45 12.57 18.33 1.16
CA PHE A 45 12.13 17.86 -0.17
C PHE A 45 11.49 18.97 -1.01
N LEU A 46 10.51 19.69 -0.48
CA LEU A 46 9.92 20.87 -1.11
C LEU A 46 10.55 22.14 -0.54
N SER A 47 10.72 23.14 -1.41
CA SER A 47 10.85 24.52 -0.96
C SER A 47 9.50 25.03 -0.41
N TRP A 48 9.50 26.20 0.21
CA TRP A 48 8.26 26.83 0.64
C TRP A 48 7.31 27.10 -0.54
N GLU A 49 7.83 27.61 -1.65
CA GLU A 49 7.09 27.82 -2.89
C GLU A 49 6.52 26.50 -3.42
N GLY A 50 7.27 25.40 -3.25
CA GLY A 50 6.83 24.04 -3.55
C GLY A 50 5.65 23.61 -2.70
N VAL A 51 5.70 23.81 -1.38
CA VAL A 51 4.59 23.51 -0.46
C VAL A 51 3.33 24.25 -0.89
N LEU A 52 3.42 25.56 -1.14
CA LEU A 52 2.28 26.37 -1.55
C LEU A 52 1.72 25.94 -2.92
N ALA A 53 2.59 25.63 -3.89
CA ALA A 53 2.16 25.16 -5.21
C ALA A 53 1.49 23.78 -5.13
N TYR A 54 2.00 22.89 -4.29
CA TYR A 54 1.42 21.58 -4.03
C TYR A 54 0.03 21.73 -3.40
N ARG A 55 -0.08 22.52 -2.33
CA ARG A 55 -1.36 22.79 -1.65
C ARG A 55 -2.38 23.44 -2.58
N ARG A 56 -2.00 24.46 -3.36
CA ARG A 56 -2.87 25.05 -4.39
C ARG A 56 -3.41 24.00 -5.36
N SER A 57 -2.57 23.04 -5.75
CA SER A 57 -2.95 21.99 -6.69
C SER A 57 -3.97 21.02 -6.10
N ILE A 58 -3.71 20.49 -4.90
CA ILE A 58 -4.60 19.52 -4.26
C ILE A 58 -5.92 20.13 -3.76
N LEU A 59 -5.92 21.42 -3.42
CA LEU A 59 -7.11 22.15 -2.99
C LEU A 59 -7.88 22.80 -4.15
N SER A 60 -7.44 22.61 -5.40
CA SER A 60 -8.17 23.11 -6.56
C SER A 60 -9.53 22.44 -6.68
N SER A 61 -10.52 23.16 -7.20
CA SER A 61 -11.87 22.63 -7.41
C SER A 61 -11.88 21.39 -8.30
N GLU A 62 -11.03 21.34 -9.33
CA GLU A 62 -10.89 20.21 -10.23
C GLU A 62 -10.38 18.95 -9.49
N VAL A 63 -9.36 19.07 -8.63
CA VAL A 63 -8.87 17.93 -7.85
C VAL A 63 -9.89 17.52 -6.79
N LEU A 64 -10.40 18.46 -5.98
CA LEU A 64 -11.34 18.12 -4.90
C LEU A 64 -12.63 17.46 -5.45
N LYS A 65 -13.16 17.92 -6.57
CA LYS A 65 -14.39 17.36 -7.15
C LYS A 65 -14.21 15.94 -7.67
N ASN A 66 -13.06 15.63 -8.27
CA ASN A 66 -12.85 14.35 -8.98
C ASN A 66 -12.09 13.32 -8.13
N CYS A 67 -11.14 13.77 -7.32
CA CYS A 67 -10.20 12.90 -6.59
C CYS A 67 -10.59 12.64 -5.14
N ALA A 68 -11.43 13.49 -4.54
CA ALA A 68 -11.73 13.41 -3.11
C ALA A 68 -12.71 12.28 -2.75
N ARG A 69 -12.42 11.54 -1.69
CA ARG A 69 -13.29 10.52 -1.09
C ARG A 69 -13.24 10.63 0.44
N SER A 70 -14.39 10.49 1.10
CA SER A 70 -14.44 10.45 2.55
C SER A 70 -13.81 9.15 3.06
N PHE A 71 -13.02 9.25 4.13
CA PHE A 71 -12.39 8.09 4.77
C PHE A 71 -12.57 8.19 6.28
N GLY A 72 -13.66 7.61 6.79
CA GLY A 72 -14.01 7.71 8.19
C GLY A 72 -14.37 9.13 8.64
N LYS A 73 -14.41 9.35 9.95
CA LYS A 73 -14.81 10.65 10.54
C LYS A 73 -13.65 11.64 10.53
N GLY A 74 -13.79 12.70 9.74
CA GLY A 74 -12.86 13.83 9.70
C GLY A 74 -11.56 13.59 8.95
N ALA A 75 -11.54 12.57 8.09
CA ALA A 75 -10.47 12.36 7.13
C ALA A 75 -11.00 12.22 5.70
N LEU A 76 -10.20 12.73 4.77
CA LEU A 76 -10.45 12.73 3.34
C LEU A 76 -9.20 12.20 2.62
N LEU A 77 -9.42 11.37 1.61
CA LEU A 77 -8.37 10.89 0.72
C LEU A 77 -8.54 11.57 -0.64
N LEU A 78 -7.42 11.95 -1.25
CA LEU A 78 -7.36 12.29 -2.67
C LEU A 78 -6.63 11.16 -3.40
N ARG A 79 -7.27 10.60 -4.42
CA ARG A 79 -6.77 9.49 -5.25
C ARG A 79 -6.76 9.92 -6.72
N ASP A 80 -5.87 9.36 -7.52
CA ASP A 80 -5.69 9.73 -8.93
C ASP A 80 -5.42 11.23 -9.16
N VAL A 81 -4.66 11.86 -8.25
CA VAL A 81 -4.44 13.33 -8.28
C VAL A 81 -3.69 13.75 -9.55
N SER A 82 -2.75 12.93 -10.02
CA SER A 82 -1.93 13.26 -11.19
C SER A 82 -2.70 13.28 -12.51
N SER A 83 -3.88 12.65 -12.58
CA SER A 83 -4.76 12.75 -13.76
C SER A 83 -5.44 14.12 -13.86
N ARG A 84 -5.54 14.84 -12.73
CA ARG A 84 -6.22 16.14 -12.59
C ARG A 84 -5.28 17.31 -12.35
N SER A 85 -4.06 17.05 -11.87
CA SER A 85 -3.06 18.09 -11.65
C SER A 85 -1.79 17.86 -12.46
N LYS A 86 -1.62 18.70 -13.49
CA LYS A 86 -0.38 18.77 -14.27
C LYS A 86 0.83 19.09 -13.38
N PHE A 87 0.69 20.03 -12.44
CA PHE A 87 1.77 20.39 -11.54
C PHE A 87 2.28 19.18 -10.73
N ILE A 88 1.36 18.43 -10.11
CA ILE A 88 1.71 17.26 -9.29
C ILE A 88 2.35 16.16 -10.14
N LYS A 89 1.79 15.91 -11.33
CA LYS A 89 2.35 14.95 -12.29
C LYS A 89 3.76 15.35 -12.71
N ASP A 90 3.96 16.59 -13.12
CA ASP A 90 5.26 17.10 -13.57
C ASP A 90 6.29 17.06 -12.43
N LEU A 91 5.90 17.48 -11.22
CA LEU A 91 6.78 17.47 -10.05
C LEU A 91 7.32 16.07 -9.77
N TRP A 92 6.45 15.06 -9.65
CA TRP A 92 6.87 13.71 -9.29
C TRP A 92 7.58 12.96 -10.40
N THR A 93 7.23 13.21 -11.66
CA THR A 93 7.89 12.57 -12.82
C THR A 93 9.17 13.29 -13.27
N HIS A 94 9.51 14.42 -12.67
CA HIS A 94 10.72 15.14 -12.98
C HIS A 94 11.97 14.36 -12.53
N HIS A 95 12.99 14.31 -13.40
CA HIS A 95 14.24 13.58 -13.15
C HIS A 95 14.92 13.98 -11.82
N ARG A 96 14.91 15.27 -11.45
CA ARG A 96 15.48 15.72 -10.17
C ARG A 96 14.75 15.14 -8.96
N THR A 97 13.42 15.08 -9.01
CA THR A 97 12.60 14.50 -7.95
C THR A 97 12.90 13.02 -7.78
N LEU A 98 12.95 12.29 -8.90
CA LEU A 98 13.34 10.88 -8.90
C LEU A 98 14.75 10.68 -8.34
N ASN A 99 15.70 11.55 -8.68
CA ASN A 99 17.06 11.47 -8.14
C ASN A 99 17.12 11.69 -6.62
N ILE A 100 16.32 12.62 -6.07
CA ILE A 100 16.22 12.82 -4.62
C ILE A 100 15.70 11.53 -3.95
N VAL A 101 14.62 10.94 -4.49
CA VAL A 101 14.02 9.71 -3.93
C VAL A 101 14.98 8.52 -4.03
N ARG A 102 15.61 8.31 -5.20
CA ARG A 102 16.61 7.25 -5.42
C ARG A 102 17.81 7.40 -4.50
N SER A 103 18.30 8.62 -4.31
CA SER A 103 19.37 8.91 -3.36
C SER A 103 18.98 8.57 -1.92
N ALA A 104 17.74 8.82 -1.51
CA ALA A 104 17.27 8.51 -0.16
C ALA A 104 17.02 7.00 0.04
N LEU A 105 16.52 6.30 -0.98
CA LEU A 105 16.29 4.85 -0.94
C LEU A 105 17.56 4.02 -1.20
N GLY A 106 18.61 4.64 -1.74
CA GLY A 106 19.88 3.99 -2.09
C GLY A 106 19.78 3.05 -3.30
N VAL A 107 18.66 3.08 -4.03
CA VAL A 107 18.33 2.12 -5.10
C VAL A 107 17.55 2.81 -6.21
N ASP A 108 17.67 2.28 -7.43
CA ASP A 108 16.93 2.80 -8.58
C ASP A 108 15.47 2.37 -8.55
N VAL A 109 14.59 3.37 -8.50
CA VAL A 109 13.14 3.19 -8.47
C VAL A 109 12.43 3.97 -9.57
N ASP A 110 11.27 3.42 -9.97
CA ASP A 110 10.29 4.07 -10.82
C ASP A 110 8.95 4.17 -10.09
N ILE A 111 8.19 5.21 -10.42
CA ILE A 111 6.82 5.35 -9.94
C ILE A 111 6.02 4.11 -10.38
N ILE A 112 5.27 3.52 -9.44
CA ILE A 112 4.54 2.26 -9.66
C ILE A 112 3.51 2.40 -10.79
N MET A 113 2.64 3.41 -10.68
CA MET A 113 1.66 3.80 -11.70
C MET A 113 1.19 5.25 -11.46
N PRO A 114 0.78 5.98 -12.52
CA PRO A 114 0.24 7.34 -12.42
C PRO A 114 -0.86 7.53 -11.37
N TYR A 115 -1.71 6.53 -11.17
CA TYR A 115 -2.81 6.57 -10.18
C TYR A 115 -2.33 6.84 -8.75
N GLU A 116 -1.12 6.39 -8.41
CA GLU A 116 -0.52 6.51 -7.08
C GLU A 116 0.35 7.77 -6.93
N ILE A 117 0.43 8.63 -7.94
CA ILE A 117 1.18 9.88 -7.85
C ILE A 117 0.37 10.89 -7.05
N GLY A 118 0.95 11.32 -5.92
CA GLY A 118 0.41 12.38 -5.08
C GLY A 118 -0.88 12.01 -4.36
N HIS A 119 -1.10 10.72 -4.08
CA HIS A 119 -2.12 10.29 -3.13
C HIS A 119 -2.06 11.16 -1.87
N THR A 120 -3.16 11.78 -1.46
CA THR A 120 -3.13 12.74 -0.35
C THR A 120 -4.09 12.34 0.75
N ASN A 121 -3.60 12.33 1.99
CA ASN A 121 -4.41 12.14 3.19
C ASN A 121 -4.60 13.50 3.85
N ILE A 122 -5.84 13.88 4.10
CA ILE A 122 -6.22 15.12 4.78
C ILE A 122 -6.98 14.74 6.03
N GLN A 123 -6.43 15.06 7.19
CA GLN A 123 -7.12 14.97 8.48
C GLN A 123 -7.43 16.38 8.97
N LEU A 124 -8.66 16.62 9.42
CA LEU A 124 -9.09 17.88 10.03
C LEU A 124 -9.27 17.72 11.54
N ALA A 125 -9.12 18.83 12.28
CA ALA A 125 -9.32 18.84 13.73
C ALA A 125 -10.74 18.47 14.16
N SER A 126 -11.74 18.81 13.33
CA SER A 126 -13.13 18.42 13.54
C SER A 126 -13.69 17.78 12.27
N PRO A 127 -14.43 16.66 12.38
CA PRO A 127 -15.15 16.07 11.25
C PRO A 127 -16.13 17.03 10.56
N ASP A 128 -16.65 18.01 11.30
CA ASP A 128 -17.62 18.97 10.80
C ASP A 128 -16.97 20.20 10.14
N MET A 129 -15.63 20.28 10.15
CA MET A 129 -14.93 21.39 9.50
C MET A 129 -15.11 21.31 7.97
N PRO A 130 -15.67 22.34 7.32
CA PRO A 130 -15.78 22.37 5.87
C PRO A 130 -14.42 22.33 5.19
N LEU A 131 -14.27 21.52 4.14
CA LEU A 131 -13.06 21.50 3.31
C LEU A 131 -12.73 22.86 2.69
N SER A 132 -13.73 23.73 2.51
CA SER A 132 -13.55 25.12 2.07
C SER A 132 -12.73 25.97 3.04
N ASN A 133 -12.53 25.51 4.28
CA ASN A 133 -11.69 26.21 5.26
C ASN A 133 -10.20 25.91 5.06
N LEU A 134 -9.85 24.87 4.29
CA LEU A 134 -8.46 24.61 3.91
C LEU A 134 -8.00 25.69 2.93
N GLN A 135 -6.84 26.26 3.21
CA GLN A 135 -6.22 27.29 2.39
C GLN A 135 -4.89 26.78 1.84
N PRO A 136 -4.44 27.29 0.68
CA PRO A 136 -3.11 26.96 0.19
C PRO A 136 -1.99 27.32 1.17
N GLU A 137 -2.16 28.38 1.95
CA GLU A 137 -1.30 28.69 3.08
C GLU A 137 -1.57 27.70 4.23
N PRO A 138 -0.57 26.92 4.69
CA PRO A 138 -0.71 26.02 5.83
C PRO A 138 -1.10 26.76 7.12
N GLN A 139 -2.01 26.19 7.89
CA GLN A 139 -2.42 26.77 9.16
C GLN A 139 -1.43 26.41 10.28
N ILE A 140 -1.08 27.39 11.11
CA ILE A 140 -0.18 27.22 12.29
C ILE A 140 -1.01 27.10 13.59
N GLN A 141 -2.32 27.29 13.53
CA GLN A 141 -3.16 27.42 14.71
C GLN A 141 -3.17 26.11 15.52
N ALA A 142 -2.63 26.18 16.74
CA ALA A 142 -2.72 25.10 17.71
C ALA A 142 -4.18 24.93 18.16
N VAL A 143 -4.64 23.69 18.21
CA VAL A 143 -5.97 23.33 18.71
C VAL A 143 -5.82 22.73 20.10
N ALA A 144 -6.64 23.19 21.05
CA ALA A 144 -6.61 22.67 22.42
C ALA A 144 -6.96 21.17 22.44
N LEU A 145 -6.15 20.40 23.15
CA LEU A 145 -6.35 18.96 23.31
C LEU A 145 -7.33 18.65 24.44
N THR A 146 -8.21 17.68 24.22
CA THR A 146 -9.01 17.08 25.29
C THR A 146 -8.12 16.22 26.21
N GLU A 147 -8.58 15.93 27.44
CA GLU A 147 -7.84 15.03 28.34
C GLU A 147 -7.65 13.62 27.76
N GLU A 148 -8.63 13.13 26.98
CA GLU A 148 -8.51 11.87 26.25
C GLU A 148 -7.39 11.91 25.21
N GLN A 149 -7.28 13.02 24.45
CA GLN A 149 -6.23 13.19 23.44
C GLN A 149 -4.84 13.34 24.05
N LYS A 150 -4.74 13.95 25.24
CA LYS A 150 -3.47 14.03 25.99
C LYS A 150 -2.97 12.67 26.45
N ASN A 151 -3.89 11.76 26.77
CA ASN A 151 -3.59 10.39 27.22
C ASN A 151 -3.65 9.37 26.06
N TYR A 152 -3.61 9.82 24.81
CA TYR A 152 -3.66 8.95 23.64
C TYR A 152 -2.38 8.12 23.52
N ASP A 153 -2.53 6.79 23.62
CA ASP A 153 -1.49 5.83 23.27
C ASP A 153 -1.78 5.24 21.87
N PRO A 154 -0.95 5.55 20.86
CA PRO A 154 -1.14 5.04 19.49
C PRO A 154 -0.95 3.52 19.34
N LEU A 155 -0.41 2.84 20.35
CA LEU A 155 -0.20 1.40 20.32
C LEU A 155 -1.39 0.61 20.89
N SER A 156 -2.24 1.25 21.70
CA SER A 156 -3.43 0.63 22.31
C SER A 156 -4.76 1.22 21.84
N ALA A 157 -4.75 2.43 21.26
CA ALA A 157 -5.95 3.12 20.78
C ALA A 157 -6.03 3.11 19.24
N ASP A 158 -7.18 3.53 18.72
CA ASP A 158 -7.42 3.60 17.27
C ASP A 158 -6.36 4.49 16.57
N SER A 159 -5.67 3.91 15.60
CA SER A 159 -4.77 4.59 14.67
C SER A 159 -5.50 5.05 13.42
N VAL A 160 -4.94 6.01 12.68
CA VAL A 160 -5.50 6.42 11.36
C VAL A 160 -5.38 5.27 10.37
N ILE A 161 -4.20 4.63 10.35
CA ILE A 161 -3.97 3.40 9.58
C ILE A 161 -3.35 2.37 10.55
N PRO A 162 -4.03 1.23 10.77
CA PRO A 162 -3.55 0.18 11.69
C PRO A 162 -2.26 -0.46 11.19
N TRP A 163 -1.69 -1.37 11.99
CA TRP A 163 -0.51 -2.13 11.59
C TRP A 163 -0.71 -2.84 10.25
N HIS A 164 0.05 -2.44 9.23
CA HIS A 164 -0.06 -2.94 7.87
C HIS A 164 1.29 -2.95 7.16
N TYR A 165 1.32 -3.61 6.02
CA TYR A 165 2.32 -3.40 4.97
C TYR A 165 1.67 -2.56 3.88
N ASP A 166 2.47 -1.72 3.22
CA ASP A 166 2.00 -1.00 2.05
C ASP A 166 1.71 -1.96 0.89
N SER A 167 0.80 -1.53 0.03
CA SER A 167 0.47 -2.20 -1.23
C SER A 167 1.65 -2.30 -2.21
N TYR A 168 2.64 -1.41 -2.06
CA TYR A 168 3.74 -1.24 -3.00
C TYR A 168 5.08 -1.25 -2.26
N PRO A 169 6.19 -1.62 -2.93
CA PRO A 169 7.49 -1.77 -2.27
C PRO A 169 7.94 -0.52 -1.54
N PHE A 170 8.00 0.62 -2.23
CA PHE A 170 8.51 1.85 -1.66
C PHE A 170 7.51 2.98 -1.72
N VAL A 171 7.67 3.91 -0.79
CA VAL A 171 6.85 5.10 -0.70
C VAL A 171 7.70 6.31 -0.34
N ALA A 172 7.37 7.46 -0.90
CA ALA A 172 7.84 8.77 -0.44
C ALA A 172 6.64 9.57 0.09
N ILE A 173 6.76 10.06 1.33
CA ILE A 173 5.70 10.74 2.06
C ILE A 173 6.16 12.15 2.37
N ILE A 174 5.44 13.16 1.88
CA ILE A 174 5.69 14.59 2.10
C ILE A 174 4.67 15.14 3.10
N MET A 175 5.12 15.94 4.05
CA MET A 175 4.23 16.71 4.92
C MET A 175 3.91 18.09 4.33
N LEU A 176 2.63 18.44 4.28
CA LEU A 176 2.14 19.72 3.76
C LEU A 176 1.49 20.61 4.84
N SER A 177 1.49 20.18 6.11
CA SER A 177 0.97 20.95 7.24
C SER A 177 2.06 21.19 8.29
N HIS A 178 1.91 22.26 9.07
CA HIS A 178 2.76 22.48 10.24
C HIS A 178 2.56 21.36 11.26
N THR A 179 3.67 20.88 11.83
CA THR A 179 3.65 19.76 12.78
C THR A 179 4.05 20.20 14.20
N ASP A 180 4.39 21.48 14.38
CA ASP A 180 4.96 22.04 15.60
C ASP A 180 4.06 21.85 16.84
N SER A 181 2.74 21.88 16.65
CA SER A 181 1.75 21.68 17.71
C SER A 181 1.14 20.28 17.71
N MET A 182 1.60 19.37 16.85
CA MET A 182 1.00 18.04 16.71
C MET A 182 1.48 17.09 17.82
N ILE A 183 0.52 16.43 18.47
CA ILE A 183 0.76 15.22 19.26
C ILE A 183 0.27 14.01 18.46
N GLY A 184 1.04 12.92 18.45
CA GLY A 184 0.78 11.77 17.57
C GLY A 184 1.23 12.06 16.13
N GLY A 185 0.61 11.43 15.14
CA GLY A 185 0.98 11.61 13.72
C GLY A 185 2.31 10.99 13.29
N HIS A 186 2.98 10.27 14.19
CA HIS A 186 4.22 9.54 13.96
C HIS A 186 3.96 8.19 13.31
N THR A 187 4.99 7.68 12.62
CA THR A 187 5.02 6.31 12.10
C THR A 187 5.72 5.41 13.11
N TYR A 188 5.15 4.25 13.37
CA TYR A 188 5.80 3.20 14.16
C TYR A 188 6.08 2.02 13.25
N ILE A 189 7.29 1.47 13.31
CA ILE A 189 7.70 0.28 12.58
C ILE A 189 7.83 -0.87 13.57
N GLN A 190 7.25 -2.02 13.27
CA GLN A 190 7.40 -3.20 14.10
C GLN A 190 8.74 -3.85 13.77
N THR A 191 9.66 -3.92 14.74
CA THR A 191 10.97 -4.58 14.61
C THR A 191 10.84 -6.11 14.62
N ALA A 192 11.94 -6.82 14.34
CA ALA A 192 11.92 -8.29 14.25
C ALA A 192 11.51 -9.00 15.55
N ASP A 193 11.74 -8.39 16.71
CA ASP A 193 11.30 -8.92 18.01
C ASP A 193 9.84 -8.56 18.36
N GLY A 194 9.13 -7.92 17.42
CA GLY A 194 7.75 -7.51 17.55
C GLY A 194 7.54 -6.16 18.23
N ARG A 195 8.60 -5.49 18.71
CA ARG A 195 8.49 -4.20 19.40
C ARG A 195 8.31 -3.04 18.42
N PRO A 196 7.53 -2.00 18.80
CA PRO A 196 7.40 -0.80 18.00
C PRO A 196 8.66 0.08 18.11
N HIS A 197 9.21 0.46 16.97
CA HIS A 197 10.26 1.46 16.80
C HIS A 197 9.63 2.74 16.24
N LYS A 198 9.70 3.81 17.00
CA LYS A 198 9.12 5.11 16.62
C LYS A 198 10.04 5.80 15.61
N VAL A 199 9.48 6.25 14.50
CA VAL A 199 10.17 7.06 13.49
C VAL A 199 9.58 8.46 13.49
N ASP A 200 10.45 9.47 13.47
CA ASP A 200 10.02 10.85 13.41
C ASP A 200 9.32 11.14 12.07
N GLY A 201 8.14 11.76 12.16
CA GLY A 201 7.37 12.13 10.98
C GLY A 201 7.98 13.35 10.28
N PRO A 202 7.74 13.53 8.96
CA PRO A 202 8.22 14.70 8.26
C PRO A 202 7.59 15.99 8.78
N SER A 203 8.43 17.02 8.98
CA SER A 203 7.97 18.40 9.15
C SER A 203 7.53 18.99 7.81
N ILE A 204 6.84 20.13 7.83
CA ILE A 204 6.31 20.76 6.61
C ILE A 204 7.39 20.93 5.53
N GLY A 205 7.08 20.50 4.30
CA GLY A 205 7.99 20.52 3.16
C GLY A 205 9.07 19.42 3.18
N SER A 206 9.23 18.70 4.28
CA SER A 206 10.12 17.55 4.35
C SER A 206 9.43 16.27 3.85
N ALA A 207 10.25 15.30 3.45
CA ALA A 207 9.83 13.97 3.09
C ALA A 207 10.47 12.90 3.98
N VAL A 208 9.83 11.74 4.03
CA VAL A 208 10.44 10.47 4.46
C VAL A 208 10.27 9.45 3.34
N VAL A 209 11.19 8.50 3.24
CA VAL A 209 11.02 7.33 2.39
C VAL A 209 10.94 6.06 3.24
N LEU A 210 10.18 5.08 2.78
CA LEU A 210 9.99 3.81 3.49
C LEU A 210 9.91 2.67 2.49
N HIS A 211 10.49 1.51 2.84
CA HIS A 211 10.24 0.24 2.18
C HIS A 211 8.95 -0.39 2.72
N GLY A 212 7.83 0.34 2.56
CA GLY A 212 6.55 0.06 3.22
C GLY A 212 5.97 -1.32 2.91
N GLY A 213 6.27 -1.89 1.73
CA GLY A 213 5.84 -3.25 1.37
C GLY A 213 6.53 -4.36 2.18
N ARG A 214 7.62 -4.04 2.89
CA ARG A 214 8.43 -5.01 3.64
C ARG A 214 8.58 -4.69 5.12
N VAL A 215 8.26 -3.47 5.56
CA VAL A 215 8.23 -3.11 6.97
C VAL A 215 6.81 -2.94 7.46
N ARG A 216 6.42 -3.72 8.48
CA ARG A 216 5.10 -3.58 9.08
C ARG A 216 5.07 -2.30 9.89
N HIS A 217 4.11 -1.43 9.62
CA HIS A 217 4.06 -0.13 10.24
C HIS A 217 2.63 0.34 10.52
N LEU A 218 2.49 1.33 11.40
CA LEU A 218 1.23 2.03 11.63
C LEU A 218 1.44 3.54 11.58
N ALA A 219 0.39 4.27 11.23
CA ALA A 219 0.34 5.71 11.27
C ALA A 219 -0.58 6.15 12.41
N SER A 220 0.01 6.71 13.47
CA SER A 220 -0.75 7.20 14.62
C SER A 220 -1.62 8.41 14.26
N ARG A 221 -2.75 8.56 14.94
CA ARG A 221 -3.60 9.74 14.79
C ARG A 221 -2.88 10.97 15.32
N SER A 222 -3.06 12.11 14.64
CA SER A 222 -2.54 13.39 15.12
C SER A 222 -3.64 14.23 15.75
N PHE A 223 -3.27 14.99 16.78
CA PHE A 223 -4.10 16.00 17.43
C PHE A 223 -3.28 17.28 17.63
N GLY A 224 -3.95 18.39 17.96
CA GLY A 224 -3.25 19.63 18.33
C GLY A 224 -2.97 20.58 17.17
N SER A 225 -3.24 20.17 15.93
CA SER A 225 -3.27 21.04 14.74
C SER A 225 -4.67 21.11 14.15
N SER A 226 -4.96 22.19 13.41
CA SER A 226 -6.24 22.33 12.69
C SER A 226 -6.35 21.39 11.49
N GLU A 227 -5.22 21.02 10.90
CA GLU A 227 -5.10 20.13 9.74
C GLU A 227 -3.84 19.26 9.83
N ARG A 228 -3.87 18.09 9.19
CA ARG A 228 -2.69 17.29 8.83
C ARG A 228 -2.85 16.80 7.40
N ILE A 229 -2.03 17.32 6.50
CA ILE A 229 -2.03 16.95 5.09
C ILE A 229 -0.71 16.26 4.76
N THR A 230 -0.79 15.01 4.32
CA THR A 230 0.37 14.26 3.80
C THR A 230 0.12 13.85 2.37
N ALA A 231 1.13 14.01 1.51
CA ALA A 231 1.08 13.55 0.12
C ALA A 231 2.08 12.41 -0.09
N ILE A 232 1.66 11.41 -0.83
CA ILE A 232 2.29 10.10 -0.94
C ILE A 232 2.45 9.76 -2.42
N THR A 233 3.64 9.30 -2.80
CA THR A 233 3.87 8.65 -4.10
C THR A 233 4.55 7.32 -3.89
N SER A 234 4.06 6.32 -4.60
CA SER A 234 4.51 4.93 -4.47
C SER A 234 5.42 4.52 -5.64
N PHE A 235 6.39 3.67 -5.35
CA PHE A 235 7.44 3.27 -6.27
C PHE A 235 7.70 1.76 -6.23
N ARG A 236 8.34 1.28 -7.29
CA ARG A 236 8.94 -0.06 -7.42
C ARG A 236 10.39 0.04 -7.81
N LEU A 237 11.12 -1.07 -7.70
CA LEU A 237 12.42 -1.19 -8.35
C LEU A 237 12.31 -1.01 -9.87
N SER A 238 13.23 -0.24 -10.43
CA SER A 238 13.35 -0.04 -11.89
C SER A 238 13.85 -1.29 -12.61
N LYS A 239 14.61 -2.14 -11.92
CA LYS A 239 15.33 -3.25 -12.52
C LYS A 239 14.41 -4.43 -12.90
N PRO A 240 14.46 -4.93 -14.14
CA PRO A 240 13.88 -6.23 -14.51
C PRO A 240 14.60 -7.39 -13.81
N GLY A 241 13.96 -8.55 -13.69
CA GLY A 241 14.51 -9.71 -13.00
C GLY A 241 14.38 -9.66 -11.47
N VAL A 242 13.90 -8.55 -10.92
CA VAL A 242 13.47 -8.47 -9.52
C VAL A 242 11.96 -8.59 -9.45
N TRP A 243 11.50 -9.54 -8.64
CA TRP A 243 10.09 -9.86 -8.55
C TRP A 243 9.29 -8.77 -7.87
N ASP A 244 8.18 -8.40 -8.50
CA ASP A 244 7.22 -7.45 -7.96
C ASP A 244 6.20 -8.18 -7.08
N ASP A 245 6.19 -7.85 -5.79
CA ASP A 245 5.24 -8.34 -4.79
C ASP A 245 4.06 -7.39 -4.54
N SER A 246 3.93 -6.32 -5.33
CA SER A 246 2.83 -5.37 -5.22
C SER A 246 1.46 -6.04 -5.26
N TYR A 247 0.51 -5.43 -4.55
CA TYR A 247 -0.89 -5.83 -4.51
C TYR A 247 -1.81 -4.65 -4.20
N ILE A 248 -3.08 -4.69 -4.63
CA ILE A 248 -4.04 -3.58 -4.47
C ILE A 248 -5.09 -3.81 -3.38
N SER A 249 -4.98 -4.88 -2.60
CA SER A 249 -5.98 -5.25 -1.59
C SER A 249 -6.25 -4.20 -0.53
N ASN A 250 -5.23 -3.43 -0.14
CA ASN A 250 -5.39 -2.38 0.86
C ASN A 250 -6.12 -1.15 0.32
N VAL A 251 -6.06 -0.91 -0.99
CA VAL A 251 -6.55 0.33 -1.61
C VAL A 251 -7.93 0.17 -2.26
N ARG A 252 -8.29 -1.06 -2.70
CA ARG A 252 -9.62 -1.39 -3.26
C ARG A 252 -10.81 -0.91 -2.43
N PRO A 253 -10.82 -1.02 -1.08
CA PRO A 253 -12.03 -0.71 -0.32
C PRO A 253 -12.50 0.74 -0.49
N TYR A 254 -11.61 1.69 -0.79
CA TYR A 254 -11.93 3.12 -0.86
C TYR A 254 -11.61 3.80 -2.20
N ASP A 255 -11.05 3.06 -3.17
CA ASP A 255 -10.68 3.61 -4.48
C ASP A 255 -11.80 3.58 -5.54
N GLU A 256 -11.55 4.32 -6.64
CA GLU A 256 -12.32 4.22 -7.88
C GLU A 256 -11.78 3.06 -8.70
N LEU A 257 -12.45 1.91 -8.60
CA LEU A 257 -11.94 0.62 -9.08
C LEU A 257 -11.71 0.56 -10.60
N PRO A 258 -12.61 1.04 -11.48
CA PRO A 258 -12.34 1.12 -12.92
C PRO A 258 -11.02 1.82 -13.28
N ALA A 259 -10.75 2.99 -12.71
CA ALA A 259 -9.53 3.73 -12.97
C ALA A 259 -8.30 3.03 -12.37
N LEU A 260 -8.40 2.56 -11.12
CA LEU A 260 -7.34 1.79 -10.46
C LEU A 260 -6.98 0.53 -11.25
N TYR A 261 -7.98 -0.27 -11.66
CA TYR A 261 -7.78 -1.53 -12.37
C TYR A 261 -7.19 -1.34 -13.76
N ARG A 262 -7.53 -0.24 -14.44
CA ARG A 262 -6.92 0.11 -15.71
C ARG A 262 -5.42 0.36 -15.54
N GLU A 263 -5.02 1.21 -14.60
CA GLU A 263 -3.61 1.53 -14.35
C GLU A 263 -2.84 0.31 -13.79
N TRP A 264 -3.46 -0.46 -12.89
CA TRP A 264 -2.93 -1.72 -12.38
C TRP A 264 -2.66 -2.71 -13.52
N SER A 265 -3.62 -2.93 -14.42
CA SER A 265 -3.46 -3.85 -15.54
C SER A 265 -2.32 -3.41 -16.46
N LEU A 266 -2.26 -2.13 -16.80
CA LEU A 266 -1.19 -1.57 -17.63
C LEU A 266 0.18 -1.76 -16.98
N TYR A 267 0.28 -1.48 -15.69
CA TYR A 267 1.50 -1.68 -14.92
C TYR A 267 1.95 -3.15 -14.94
N ARG A 268 1.05 -4.07 -14.58
CA ARG A 268 1.38 -5.49 -14.45
C ARG A 268 1.73 -6.13 -15.79
N LEU A 269 1.02 -5.77 -16.86
CA LEU A 269 1.34 -6.21 -18.23
C LEU A 269 2.70 -5.67 -18.68
N LYS A 270 3.02 -4.41 -18.37
CA LYS A 270 4.34 -3.84 -18.66
C LYS A 270 5.45 -4.61 -17.95
N LYS A 271 5.27 -4.94 -16.67
CA LYS A 271 6.27 -5.71 -15.91
C LYS A 271 6.47 -7.11 -16.51
N MET A 272 5.41 -7.82 -16.87
CA MET A 272 5.54 -9.12 -17.55
C MET A 272 6.33 -9.00 -18.86
N ARG A 273 6.10 -7.94 -19.64
CA ARG A 273 6.88 -7.68 -20.85
C ARG A 273 8.36 -7.43 -20.55
N GLU A 274 8.67 -6.63 -19.53
CA GLU A 274 10.06 -6.36 -19.10
C GLU A 274 10.81 -7.67 -18.73
N GLU A 275 10.14 -8.62 -18.09
CA GLU A 275 10.73 -9.94 -17.77
C GLU A 275 10.95 -10.82 -19.00
N ILE A 276 10.01 -10.79 -19.95
CA ILE A 276 10.15 -11.50 -21.24
C ILE A 276 11.34 -10.92 -22.03
N GLU A 277 11.39 -9.60 -22.17
CA GLU A 277 12.48 -8.89 -22.87
C GLU A 277 13.85 -9.18 -22.24
N LEU A 278 13.92 -9.31 -20.91
CA LEU A 278 15.14 -9.67 -20.19
C LEU A 278 15.63 -11.08 -20.58
N LEU A 279 14.74 -12.08 -20.56
CA LEU A 279 15.13 -13.44 -20.93
C LEU A 279 15.46 -13.54 -22.43
N GLU A 280 14.67 -12.90 -23.30
CA GLU A 280 14.96 -12.84 -24.74
C GLU A 280 16.35 -12.28 -25.01
N GLY A 281 16.72 -11.17 -24.34
CA GLY A 281 18.05 -10.58 -24.45
C GLY A 281 19.17 -11.55 -24.03
N ARG A 282 18.98 -12.29 -22.93
CA ARG A 282 19.92 -13.33 -22.47
C ARG A 282 20.08 -14.44 -23.51
N LEU A 283 18.97 -14.97 -24.03
CA LEU A 283 18.96 -16.05 -25.02
C LEU A 283 19.62 -15.66 -26.35
N VAL A 284 19.47 -14.40 -26.79
CA VAL A 284 20.16 -13.89 -27.98
C VAL A 284 21.66 -13.75 -27.74
N SER A 285 22.07 -13.34 -26.54
CA SER A 285 23.47 -13.11 -26.20
C SER A 285 24.27 -14.39 -25.93
N ASP A 286 23.62 -15.45 -25.43
CA ASP A 286 24.25 -16.73 -25.13
C ASP A 286 23.78 -17.82 -26.10
N SER A 287 24.48 -17.91 -27.23
CA SER A 287 24.20 -18.88 -28.29
C SER A 287 24.75 -20.30 -28.04
N GLN A 288 25.46 -20.52 -26.93
CA GLN A 288 26.18 -21.78 -26.69
C GLN A 288 25.65 -22.60 -25.50
N SER A 289 24.83 -22.00 -24.62
CA SER A 289 24.16 -22.72 -23.52
C SER A 289 22.66 -22.40 -23.46
N PHE A 290 21.84 -23.20 -24.14
CA PHE A 290 20.40 -23.21 -23.90
C PHE A 290 20.04 -24.25 -22.84
N PHE A 291 19.41 -23.78 -21.78
CA PHE A 291 18.87 -24.56 -20.67
C PHE A 291 17.37 -24.26 -20.59
N ASP A 292 16.52 -25.28 -20.67
CA ASP A 292 15.06 -25.11 -20.66
C ASP A 292 14.53 -24.70 -19.28
N GLU A 293 15.37 -24.80 -18.24
CA GLU A 293 15.04 -24.40 -16.88
C GLU A 293 14.71 -22.90 -16.77
N ASP A 294 15.47 -22.02 -17.43
CA ASP A 294 15.24 -20.57 -17.38
C ASP A 294 13.91 -20.18 -18.05
N VAL A 295 13.57 -20.84 -19.17
CA VAL A 295 12.29 -20.65 -19.86
C VAL A 295 11.14 -21.17 -19.01
N THR A 296 11.29 -22.37 -18.45
CA THR A 296 10.30 -23.01 -17.58
C THR A 296 10.03 -22.17 -16.32
N ALA A 297 11.10 -21.64 -15.72
CA ALA A 297 11.02 -20.77 -14.56
C ALA A 297 10.26 -19.48 -14.88
N LEU A 298 10.60 -18.80 -15.99
CA LEU A 298 9.88 -17.60 -16.41
C LEU A 298 8.40 -17.90 -16.71
N CYS A 299 8.09 -18.96 -17.45
CA CYS A 299 6.71 -19.32 -17.76
C CYS A 299 5.88 -19.57 -16.49
N SER A 300 6.45 -20.28 -15.52
CA SER A 300 5.80 -20.54 -14.23
C SER A 300 5.56 -19.24 -13.46
N GLN A 301 6.58 -18.37 -13.39
CA GLN A 301 6.46 -17.06 -12.75
C GLN A 301 5.39 -16.19 -13.43
N LEU A 302 5.38 -16.11 -14.76
CA LEU A 302 4.37 -15.36 -15.51
C LEU A 302 2.95 -15.91 -15.29
N ALA A 303 2.78 -17.23 -15.19
CA ALA A 303 1.50 -17.84 -14.89
C ALA A 303 0.99 -17.43 -13.50
N ASP A 304 1.85 -17.48 -12.47
CA ASP A 304 1.49 -17.06 -11.12
C ASP A 304 1.18 -15.56 -11.05
N TYR A 305 1.99 -14.74 -11.70
CA TYR A 305 1.85 -13.28 -11.69
C TYR A 305 0.62 -12.80 -12.43
N SER A 306 0.33 -13.38 -13.60
CA SER A 306 -0.86 -13.06 -14.38
C SER A 306 -2.13 -13.49 -13.65
N THR A 307 -2.11 -14.68 -13.03
CA THR A 307 -3.20 -15.16 -12.17
C THR A 307 -3.42 -14.18 -11.03
N ARG A 308 -2.37 -13.85 -10.26
CA ARG A 308 -2.45 -12.90 -9.14
C ARG A 308 -2.96 -11.52 -9.60
N THR A 309 -2.50 -11.05 -10.75
CA THR A 309 -2.94 -9.78 -11.35
C THR A 309 -4.45 -9.78 -11.57
N ALA A 310 -4.99 -10.84 -12.16
CA ALA A 310 -6.42 -10.98 -12.42
C ALA A 310 -7.23 -11.15 -11.13
N ARG A 311 -6.76 -11.97 -10.18
CA ARG A 311 -7.47 -12.25 -8.92
C ARG A 311 -7.65 -11.03 -8.04
N GLN A 312 -6.68 -10.12 -8.04
CA GLN A 312 -6.78 -8.90 -7.25
C GLN A 312 -7.84 -7.90 -7.75
N MET A 313 -8.39 -8.06 -8.96
CA MET A 313 -9.42 -7.19 -9.51
C MET A 313 -10.82 -7.74 -9.21
N THR A 314 -11.24 -7.63 -7.95
CA THR A 314 -12.59 -8.02 -7.52
C THR A 314 -13.66 -7.16 -8.21
N ARG A 315 -14.86 -7.71 -8.43
CA ARG A 315 -15.93 -6.97 -9.10
C ARG A 315 -16.32 -5.73 -8.28
N PRO A 316 -16.47 -4.54 -8.90
CA PRO A 316 -16.88 -3.34 -8.17
C PRO A 316 -18.20 -3.51 -7.40
N SER A 317 -19.17 -4.20 -8.00
CA SER A 317 -20.46 -4.49 -7.34
C SER A 317 -20.31 -5.28 -6.03
N ILE A 318 -19.37 -6.24 -6.00
CA ILE A 318 -19.06 -7.03 -4.81
C ILE A 318 -18.44 -6.13 -3.74
N ARG A 319 -17.43 -5.32 -4.12
CA ARG A 319 -16.79 -4.39 -3.19
C ARG A 319 -17.81 -3.42 -2.59
N ASP A 320 -18.65 -2.83 -3.43
CA ASP A 320 -19.66 -1.83 -3.02
C ASP A 320 -20.70 -2.46 -2.07
N GLU A 321 -21.18 -3.67 -2.37
CA GLU A 321 -22.11 -4.41 -1.51
C GLU A 321 -21.50 -4.68 -0.12
N VAL A 322 -20.28 -5.22 -0.10
CA VAL A 322 -19.60 -5.58 1.15
C VAL A 322 -19.32 -4.35 1.99
N VAL A 323 -18.81 -3.28 1.40
CA VAL A 323 -18.54 -2.03 2.11
C VAL A 323 -19.85 -1.42 2.62
N ALA A 324 -20.93 -1.43 1.84
CA ALA A 324 -22.23 -0.92 2.28
C ALA A 324 -22.80 -1.72 3.47
N ARG A 325 -22.58 -3.05 3.48
CA ARG A 325 -23.13 -3.94 4.50
C ARG A 325 -22.30 -4.00 5.78
N PHE A 326 -20.97 -4.04 5.68
CA PHE A 326 -20.07 -4.30 6.82
C PHE A 326 -19.18 -3.11 7.18
N GLY A 327 -19.06 -2.11 6.31
CA GLY A 327 -18.16 -0.97 6.47
C GLY A 327 -16.69 -1.32 6.19
N HIS A 328 -15.89 -0.30 5.87
CA HIS A 328 -14.47 -0.45 5.51
C HIS A 328 -13.64 -1.14 6.60
N SER A 329 -13.91 -0.83 7.87
CA SER A 329 -13.14 -1.38 9.00
C SER A 329 -13.27 -2.89 9.11
N LYS A 330 -14.49 -3.44 8.97
CA LYS A 330 -14.70 -4.89 9.05
C LYS A 330 -14.02 -5.59 7.88
N VAL A 331 -14.12 -5.03 6.66
CA VAL A 331 -13.40 -5.51 5.48
C VAL A 331 -11.90 -5.56 5.73
N ALA A 332 -11.29 -4.48 6.22
CA ALA A 332 -9.86 -4.43 6.50
C ALA A 332 -9.42 -5.48 7.54
N SER A 333 -10.21 -5.70 8.60
CA SER A 333 -9.91 -6.64 9.68
C SER A 333 -10.26 -8.12 9.38
N THR A 334 -10.83 -8.41 8.21
CA THR A 334 -11.45 -9.72 7.94
C THR A 334 -10.45 -10.88 8.05
N ILE A 335 -9.23 -10.71 7.54
CA ILE A 335 -8.21 -11.77 7.59
C ILE A 335 -7.75 -12.06 9.03
N ASP A 336 -7.60 -11.03 9.86
CA ASP A 336 -7.19 -11.19 11.26
C ASP A 336 -8.28 -11.85 12.09
N ALA A 337 -9.54 -11.52 11.81
CA ALA A 337 -10.67 -12.19 12.41
C ALA A 337 -10.84 -13.64 11.91
N TRP A 338 -10.52 -13.95 10.65
CA TRP A 338 -10.44 -15.35 10.21
C TRP A 338 -9.34 -16.11 10.99
N ARG A 339 -8.17 -15.50 11.13
CA ARG A 339 -7.04 -16.09 11.89
C ARG A 339 -7.39 -16.39 13.34
N SER A 340 -8.22 -15.58 13.99
CA SER A 340 -8.63 -15.82 15.38
C SER A 340 -9.58 -17.00 15.55
N ILE A 341 -10.34 -17.35 14.51
CA ILE A 341 -11.36 -18.43 14.57
C ILE A 341 -10.92 -19.73 13.91
N ARG A 342 -9.90 -19.70 13.04
CA ARG A 342 -9.44 -20.87 12.28
C ARG A 342 -8.85 -22.00 13.13
N GLY A 343 -8.57 -21.76 14.41
CA GLY A 343 -8.04 -22.76 15.35
C GLY A 343 -9.12 -23.48 16.19
N ARG A 344 -10.41 -23.21 15.96
CA ARG A 344 -11.50 -23.80 16.74
C ARG A 344 -11.75 -25.25 16.33
N ALA A 345 -12.16 -26.09 17.29
CA ALA A 345 -12.36 -27.52 17.06
C ALA A 345 -13.44 -27.85 16.01
N ASP A 346 -14.46 -27.00 15.85
CA ASP A 346 -15.57 -27.19 14.90
C ASP A 346 -15.28 -26.65 13.49
N ILE A 347 -14.16 -25.95 13.29
CA ILE A 347 -13.94 -25.19 12.07
C ILE A 347 -13.69 -26.09 10.85
N GLN A 348 -13.07 -27.26 11.05
CA GLN A 348 -12.75 -28.19 9.97
C GLN A 348 -14.03 -28.74 9.34
N GLU A 349 -14.97 -29.24 10.14
CA GLU A 349 -16.25 -29.77 9.67
C GLU A 349 -17.06 -28.69 8.95
N ARG A 350 -17.11 -27.49 9.54
CA ARG A 350 -17.90 -26.38 8.98
C ARG A 350 -17.32 -25.82 7.70
N THR A 351 -16.00 -25.68 7.62
CA THR A 351 -15.34 -25.23 6.40
C THR A 351 -15.43 -26.27 5.29
N PHE A 352 -15.36 -27.56 5.61
CA PHE A 352 -15.49 -28.63 4.62
C PHE A 352 -16.84 -28.56 3.89
N GLY A 353 -17.96 -28.63 4.62
CA GLY A 353 -19.29 -28.59 4.01
C GLY A 353 -19.59 -27.26 3.28
N ALA A 354 -19.09 -26.15 3.82
CA ALA A 354 -19.19 -24.84 3.17
C ALA A 354 -18.38 -24.78 1.85
N THR A 355 -17.17 -25.35 1.83
CA THR A 355 -16.30 -25.37 0.65
C THR A 355 -16.90 -26.21 -0.46
N GLU A 356 -17.44 -27.40 -0.14
CA GLU A 356 -18.13 -28.26 -1.12
C GLU A 356 -19.33 -27.53 -1.76
N SER A 357 -20.09 -26.78 -0.97
CA SER A 357 -21.26 -26.04 -1.45
C SER A 357 -20.92 -24.79 -2.27
N THR A 358 -19.69 -24.25 -2.12
CA THR A 358 -19.29 -22.95 -2.66
C THR A 358 -19.41 -22.86 -4.17
N ALA A 359 -19.07 -23.93 -4.91
CA ALA A 359 -19.15 -23.91 -6.37
C ALA A 359 -20.60 -23.76 -6.89
N GLY A 360 -21.60 -24.23 -6.14
CA GLY A 360 -23.02 -24.09 -6.46
C GLY A 360 -23.58 -22.75 -6.00
N ASP A 361 -23.30 -22.39 -4.74
CA ASP A 361 -23.89 -21.24 -4.07
C ASP A 361 -23.27 -19.89 -4.48
N MET A 362 -21.97 -19.88 -4.79
CA MET A 362 -21.19 -18.69 -5.11
C MET A 362 -20.32 -18.96 -6.36
N PRO A 363 -20.92 -19.07 -7.55
CA PRO A 363 -20.22 -19.48 -8.77
C PRO A 363 -19.06 -18.57 -9.17
N GLU A 364 -19.08 -17.29 -8.77
CA GLU A 364 -17.99 -16.34 -8.92
C GLU A 364 -16.73 -16.75 -8.15
N LEU A 365 -16.85 -17.62 -7.14
CA LEU A 365 -15.73 -18.13 -6.36
C LEU A 365 -15.04 -19.36 -6.97
N LYS A 366 -15.61 -19.96 -8.03
CA LYS A 366 -15.04 -21.14 -8.70
C LYS A 366 -13.56 -21.00 -9.10
N PRO A 367 -13.10 -19.86 -9.65
CA PRO A 367 -11.69 -19.73 -10.00
C PRO A 367 -10.78 -19.80 -8.77
N TYR A 368 -11.23 -19.30 -7.61
CA TYR A 368 -10.45 -19.33 -6.36
C TYR A 368 -10.49 -20.72 -5.70
N LEU A 369 -11.54 -21.52 -5.92
CA LEU A 369 -11.54 -22.93 -5.51
C LEU A 369 -10.46 -23.72 -6.24
N LEU A 370 -10.27 -23.44 -7.54
CA LEU A 370 -9.17 -24.03 -8.30
C LEU A 370 -7.81 -23.58 -7.76
N ASP A 371 -7.65 -22.29 -7.50
CA ASP A 371 -6.43 -21.74 -6.89
C ASP A 371 -6.16 -22.39 -5.51
N TRP A 372 -7.20 -22.63 -4.70
CA TRP A 372 -7.11 -23.32 -3.40
C TRP A 372 -6.64 -24.77 -3.57
N HIS A 373 -7.19 -25.53 -4.52
CA HIS A 373 -6.74 -26.90 -4.77
C HIS A 373 -5.28 -26.96 -5.18
N HIS A 374 -4.85 -26.07 -6.08
CA HIS A 374 -3.44 -25.98 -6.50
C HIS A 374 -2.53 -25.62 -5.33
N THR A 375 -2.90 -24.60 -4.55
CA THR A 375 -2.10 -24.13 -3.42
C THR A 375 -2.02 -25.19 -2.32
N LYS A 376 -3.12 -25.88 -2.03
CA LYS A 376 -3.15 -27.00 -1.07
C LYS A 376 -2.23 -28.15 -1.51
N ALA A 377 -2.23 -28.49 -2.80
CA ALA A 377 -1.32 -29.49 -3.35
C ALA A 377 0.15 -29.05 -3.21
N ALA A 378 0.45 -27.78 -3.50
CA ALA A 378 1.79 -27.22 -3.34
C ALA A 378 2.29 -27.30 -1.88
N ILE A 379 1.46 -26.91 -0.90
CA ILE A 379 1.78 -27.01 0.53
C ILE A 379 2.02 -28.47 0.95
N THR A 380 1.23 -29.40 0.43
CA THR A 380 1.39 -30.85 0.69
C THR A 380 2.73 -31.38 0.15
N LEU A 381 3.25 -30.78 -0.93
CA LEU A 381 4.55 -31.10 -1.51
C LEU A 381 5.71 -30.34 -0.84
N GLY A 382 5.45 -29.62 0.26
CA GLY A 382 6.47 -28.84 0.97
C GLY A 382 6.86 -27.54 0.26
N ILE A 383 6.07 -27.08 -0.73
CA ILE A 383 6.30 -25.80 -1.41
C ILE A 383 5.64 -24.69 -0.58
N PRO A 384 6.42 -23.82 0.08
CA PRO A 384 5.87 -22.79 0.95
C PRO A 384 5.07 -21.75 0.16
N GLN A 385 4.04 -21.21 0.79
CA GLN A 385 3.16 -20.20 0.20
C GLN A 385 3.13 -18.97 1.07
N ILE A 386 3.25 -17.79 0.46
CA ILE A 386 3.30 -16.50 1.17
C ILE A 386 2.01 -15.73 0.93
N SER A 387 1.50 -15.08 1.98
CA SER A 387 0.34 -14.19 1.91
C SER A 387 0.71 -12.82 1.31
N VAL A 388 -0.23 -12.18 0.62
CA VAL A 388 -0.10 -10.76 0.25
C VAL A 388 -0.13 -9.82 1.47
N GLY A 389 -0.56 -10.30 2.65
CA GLY A 389 -0.66 -9.50 3.88
C GLY A 389 0.56 -9.57 4.80
N GLY A 390 1.72 -10.02 4.30
CA GLY A 390 2.95 -10.16 5.07
C GLY A 390 3.51 -11.58 5.10
N PRO A 391 4.57 -11.84 5.91
CA PRO A 391 5.38 -13.06 5.88
C PRO A 391 4.69 -14.28 6.53
N PHE A 392 3.36 -14.37 6.44
CA PHE A 392 2.66 -15.57 6.88
C PHE A 392 2.89 -16.67 5.84
N GLU A 393 3.44 -17.79 6.31
CA GLU A 393 3.85 -18.95 5.53
C GLU A 393 3.05 -20.16 5.99
N TRP A 394 2.45 -20.89 5.07
CA TRP A 394 1.84 -22.20 5.35
C TRP A 394 2.83 -23.31 5.04
N LYS A 395 2.98 -24.26 5.97
CA LYS A 395 3.97 -25.35 5.90
C LYS A 395 3.33 -26.72 5.78
N GLU A 396 4.14 -27.70 5.38
CA GLU A 396 3.73 -29.10 5.31
C GLU A 396 3.13 -29.56 6.66
N GLY A 397 1.99 -30.26 6.58
CA GLY A 397 1.26 -30.76 7.75
C GLY A 397 0.24 -29.78 8.36
N GLU A 398 0.22 -28.51 7.93
CA GLU A 398 -0.82 -27.58 8.33
C GLU A 398 -2.10 -27.75 7.51
N GLU A 399 -3.26 -27.65 8.16
CA GLU A 399 -4.53 -27.62 7.44
C GLU A 399 -4.67 -26.31 6.66
N TYR A 400 -5.02 -26.43 5.38
CA TYR A 400 -5.22 -25.30 4.46
C TYR A 400 -6.67 -25.24 3.99
N PHE A 401 -7.45 -24.34 4.57
CA PHE A 401 -8.88 -24.18 4.29
C PHE A 401 -9.10 -23.18 3.14
N PHE A 402 -10.26 -23.26 2.48
CA PHE A 402 -10.59 -22.31 1.42
C PHE A 402 -10.55 -20.83 1.85
N PRO A 403 -11.00 -20.45 3.06
CA PRO A 403 -10.81 -19.09 3.57
C PRO A 403 -9.35 -18.66 3.72
N ASP A 404 -8.42 -19.60 3.97
CA ASP A 404 -6.99 -19.32 3.98
C ASP A 404 -6.52 -18.87 2.60
N GLU A 405 -7.05 -19.47 1.53
CA GLU A 405 -6.73 -19.06 0.16
C GLU A 405 -7.23 -17.65 -0.15
N LEU A 406 -8.48 -17.33 0.20
CA LEU A 406 -9.01 -15.97 0.01
C LEU A 406 -8.20 -14.94 0.80
N GLY A 407 -7.84 -15.26 2.04
CA GLY A 407 -6.97 -14.42 2.87
C GLY A 407 -5.56 -14.29 2.31
N ARG A 408 -4.95 -15.40 1.84
CA ARG A 408 -3.61 -15.42 1.23
C ARG A 408 -3.54 -14.50 0.02
N GLN A 409 -4.57 -14.50 -0.83
CA GLN A 409 -4.67 -13.62 -1.99
C GLN A 409 -5.12 -12.19 -1.64
N GLY A 410 -5.46 -11.91 -0.38
CA GLY A 410 -5.91 -10.60 0.11
C GLY A 410 -7.29 -10.22 -0.41
N LEU A 411 -8.18 -11.18 -0.60
CA LEU A 411 -9.53 -11.00 -1.12
C LEU A 411 -10.52 -10.81 0.04
N ASN A 412 -10.25 -9.82 0.88
CA ASN A 412 -11.02 -9.57 2.11
C ASN A 412 -12.52 -9.44 1.85
N GLU A 413 -12.91 -8.84 0.72
CA GLU A 413 -14.31 -8.68 0.34
C GLU A 413 -14.98 -10.04 0.09
N LEU A 414 -14.32 -10.93 -0.66
CA LEU A 414 -14.82 -12.26 -0.97
C LEU A 414 -14.78 -13.17 0.27
N LEU A 415 -13.73 -13.06 1.08
CA LEU A 415 -13.60 -13.78 2.34
C LEU A 415 -14.75 -13.40 3.28
N LEU A 416 -15.05 -12.11 3.44
CA LEU A 416 -16.11 -11.65 4.32
C LEU A 416 -17.49 -12.11 3.85
N LEU A 417 -17.75 -12.07 2.54
CA LEU A 417 -19.00 -12.60 1.97
C LEU A 417 -19.14 -14.11 2.19
N TRP A 418 -18.06 -14.86 1.96
CA TRP A 418 -18.07 -16.30 2.17
C TRP A 418 -18.32 -16.65 3.64
N LEU A 419 -17.64 -15.98 4.57
CA LEU A 419 -17.85 -16.16 6.00
C LEU A 419 -19.29 -15.81 6.40
N ASP A 420 -19.87 -14.75 5.83
CA ASP A 420 -21.24 -14.36 6.12
C ASP A 420 -22.24 -15.40 5.62
N ARG A 421 -22.07 -15.83 4.37
CA ARG A 421 -22.93 -16.83 3.71
C ARG A 421 -23.07 -18.11 4.52
N TYR A 422 -22.00 -18.56 5.16
CA TYR A 422 -21.96 -19.79 5.95
C TYR A 422 -22.04 -19.58 7.46
N GLY A 423 -22.47 -18.38 7.91
CA GLY A 423 -22.75 -18.11 9.33
C GLY A 423 -21.49 -18.11 10.22
N LEU A 424 -20.34 -17.75 9.66
CA LEU A 424 -19.05 -17.64 10.35
C LEU A 424 -18.74 -16.20 10.79
N VAL A 425 -19.43 -15.18 10.27
CA VAL A 425 -19.20 -13.78 10.67
C VAL A 425 -19.60 -13.47 12.11
N ALA A 426 -20.71 -14.05 12.61
CA ALA A 426 -21.14 -13.83 13.99
C ALA A 426 -20.14 -14.37 15.04
N GLN A 427 -19.13 -15.10 14.57
CA GLN A 427 -18.14 -15.77 15.37
C GLN A 427 -16.78 -15.07 15.36
N MET A 428 -16.63 -14.05 14.49
CA MET A 428 -15.44 -13.24 14.22
C MET A 428 -15.23 -12.12 15.22
#